data_AF-A0A944D5A7-F1
#
_entry.id   AF-A0A944D5A7-F1
#
_cell.length_a   1.000
_cell.length_b   1.000
_cell.length_c   1.000
_cell.angle_alpha   90.00
_cell.angle_beta   90.00
_cell.angle_gamma   90.00
#
_symmetry.space_group_name_H-M   'P 1'
#
loop_
_entity.id
_entity.type
_entity.pdbx_description
1 polymer ?
#
loop_
_entity_poly.entity_id
_entity_poly.type
_entity_poly.pdbx_seq_one_letter_code
_entity_poly.pdbx_strand_id
1 'polypeptide(L)'
;MKFRFLKPLSFLFLILVGLSSNAQQASEETLIKEQPKLVVGIVVDQMRYDYLSRFWDGYGSGGFKRLVGEGFNFKNNHYNYAPTSTGPG
;
A
#
# COMPACT_ATOMS: atom_id res chain seq x y z
N MET A 1 -10.52 -56.75 26.42
CA MET A 1 -11.60 -55.80 26.78
C MET A 1 -11.43 -54.49 25.98
N LYS A 2 -12.41 -54.19 25.13
CA LYS A 2 -12.90 -52.85 24.70
C LYS A 2 -11.88 -51.74 24.35
N PHE A 3 -11.23 -51.82 23.18
CA PHE A 3 -10.72 -50.62 22.46
C PHE A 3 -11.83 -49.86 21.68
N ARG A 4 -13.11 -50.05 22.06
CA ARG A 4 -14.27 -49.52 21.34
C ARG A 4 -14.61 -48.06 21.70
N PHE A 5 -13.98 -47.51 22.74
CA PHE A 5 -14.24 -46.15 23.25
C PHE A 5 -13.22 -45.08 22.80
N LEU A 6 -12.12 -45.44 22.12
CA LEU A 6 -11.10 -44.47 21.68
C LEU A 6 -11.40 -43.82 20.32
N LYS A 7 -12.15 -44.52 19.46
CA LYS A 7 -12.61 -44.02 18.15
C LYS A 7 -13.49 -42.77 18.22
N PRO A 8 -14.48 -42.64 19.15
CA PRO A 8 -15.29 -41.42 19.24
C PRO A 8 -14.47 -40.21 19.73
N LEU A 9 -13.42 -40.42 20.52
CA LEU A 9 -12.58 -39.33 21.03
C LEU A 9 -11.71 -38.71 19.91
N SER A 10 -11.15 -39.55 19.02
CA SER A 10 -10.45 -39.09 17.81
C SER A 10 -11.40 -38.34 16.86
N PHE A 11 -12.66 -38.81 16.75
CA PHE A 11 -13.68 -38.15 15.94
C PHE A 11 -14.09 -36.78 16.50
N LEU A 12 -14.19 -36.66 17.84
CA LEU A 12 -14.47 -35.40 18.52
C LEU A 12 -13.33 -34.38 18.35
N PHE A 13 -12.08 -34.85 18.37
CA PHE A 13 -10.90 -34.01 18.13
C PHE A 13 -10.88 -33.48 16.69
N LEU A 14 -11.26 -34.30 15.70
CA LEU A 14 -11.34 -33.89 14.29
C LEU A 14 -12.41 -32.81 14.07
N ILE A 15 -13.54 -32.88 14.77
CA ILE A 15 -14.61 -31.87 14.72
C ILE A 15 -14.16 -30.55 15.36
N LEU A 16 -13.42 -30.61 16.46
CA LEU A 16 -12.93 -29.42 17.17
C LEU A 16 -11.93 -28.61 16.33
N VAL A 17 -11.07 -29.30 15.55
CA VAL A 17 -10.12 -28.65 14.64
C VAL A 17 -10.83 -28.02 13.44
N GLY A 18 -11.89 -28.66 12.91
CA GLY A 18 -12.67 -28.13 11.79
C GLY A 18 -13.38 -26.81 12.08
N LEU A 19 -13.88 -26.63 13.32
CA LEU A 19 -14.58 -25.42 13.77
C LEU A 19 -13.71 -24.16 13.87
N SER A 20 -12.38 -24.30 13.90
CA SER A 20 -11.43 -23.16 14.01
C SER A 20 -11.07 -22.53 12.66
N SER A 21 -11.73 -22.95 11.59
CA SER A 21 -11.47 -22.47 10.23
C SER A 21 -12.11 -21.09 10.03
N ASN A 22 -11.39 -20.01 10.37
CA ASN A 22 -11.71 -18.64 9.96
C ASN A 22 -11.45 -18.49 8.45
N ALA A 23 -12.24 -19.16 7.62
CA ALA A 23 -11.94 -19.31 6.19
C ALA A 23 -12.29 -18.08 5.35
N GLN A 24 -13.19 -17.20 5.79
CA GLN A 24 -13.57 -16.01 5.01
C GLN A 24 -14.01 -14.87 5.94
N GLN A 25 -13.05 -14.11 6.47
CA GLN A 25 -13.33 -12.71 6.76
C GLN A 25 -13.27 -11.99 5.41
N ALA A 26 -14.45 -11.68 4.85
CA ALA A 26 -14.52 -10.80 3.69
C ALA A 26 -13.96 -9.45 4.12
N SER A 27 -12.72 -9.16 3.73
CA SER A 27 -12.18 -7.81 3.81
C SER A 27 -13.05 -6.96 2.92
N GLU A 28 -13.75 -6.00 3.50
CA GLU A 28 -14.41 -4.93 2.76
C GLU A 28 -13.29 -4.19 2.02
N GLU A 29 -13.02 -4.58 0.76
CA GLU A 29 -12.20 -3.77 -0.12
C GLU A 29 -12.95 -2.45 -0.27
N THR A 30 -12.48 -1.42 0.43
CA THR A 30 -12.78 -0.03 0.08
C THR A 30 -12.27 0.19 -1.34
N LEU A 31 -13.08 -0.22 -2.32
CA LEU A 31 -13.03 0.28 -3.68
C LEU A 31 -12.98 1.79 -3.54
N ILE A 32 -12.01 2.41 -4.22
CA ILE A 32 -11.93 3.86 -4.36
C ILE A 32 -13.23 4.29 -5.05
N LYS A 33 -14.26 4.59 -4.23
CA LYS A 33 -15.67 4.59 -4.63
C LYS A 33 -16.07 5.89 -5.32
N GLU A 34 -15.24 6.91 -5.24
CA GLU A 34 -15.53 8.21 -5.83
C GLU A 34 -14.41 8.66 -6.76
N GLN A 35 -14.80 8.87 -8.02
CA GLN A 35 -13.94 9.47 -9.03
C GLN A 35 -13.61 10.91 -8.59
N PRO A 36 -12.32 11.31 -8.60
CA PRO A 36 -11.95 12.67 -8.24
C PRO A 36 -12.54 13.67 -9.24
N LYS A 37 -13.17 14.73 -8.72
CA LYS A 37 -13.77 15.81 -9.54
C LYS A 37 -12.71 16.64 -10.29
N LEU A 38 -11.47 16.62 -9.81
CA LEU A 38 -10.34 17.33 -10.38
C LEU A 38 -9.05 16.54 -10.14
N VAL A 39 -8.22 16.46 -11.18
CA VAL A 39 -6.86 15.94 -11.11
C VAL A 39 -5.91 17.07 -11.53
N VAL A 40 -4.91 17.35 -10.70
CA VAL A 40 -3.91 18.38 -10.97
C VAL A 40 -2.55 17.72 -11.17
N GLY A 41 -1.99 17.84 -12.37
CA GLY A 41 -0.61 17.48 -12.66
C GLY A 41 0.31 18.68 -12.45
N ILE A 42 1.36 18.51 -11.64
CA ILE A 42 2.35 19.56 -11.36
C ILE A 42 3.72 19.02 -11.76
N VAL A 43 4.39 19.72 -12.68
CA VAL A 43 5.78 19.46 -13.05
C VAL A 43 6.61 20.65 -12.63
N VAL A 44 7.62 20.40 -11.80
CA VAL A 44 8.59 21.43 -11.40
C VAL A 44 9.84 21.22 -12.26
N ASP A 45 10.13 22.18 -13.13
CA ASP A 45 11.27 22.10 -14.04
C ASP A 45 12.59 22.01 -13.26
N GLN A 46 13.52 21.19 -13.76
CA GLN A 46 14.83 20.92 -13.16
C GLN A 46 14.80 20.53 -11.66
N MET A 47 13.70 19.95 -11.18
CA MET A 47 13.60 19.47 -9.81
C MET A 47 14.29 18.12 -9.67
N ARG A 48 15.43 18.11 -8.97
CA ARG A 48 16.10 16.88 -8.59
C ARG A 48 15.52 16.32 -7.30
N TYR A 49 15.36 14.99 -7.25
CA TYR A 49 14.73 14.32 -6.12
C TYR A 49 15.39 14.62 -4.76
N ASP A 50 16.72 14.81 -4.71
CA ASP A 50 17.45 15.13 -3.49
C ASP A 50 17.11 16.51 -2.89
N TYR A 51 16.47 17.40 -3.65
CA TYR A 51 16.03 18.70 -3.13
C TYR A 51 14.92 18.55 -2.08
N LEU A 52 14.08 17.52 -2.20
CA LEU A 52 13.03 17.25 -1.23
C LEU A 52 13.60 17.02 0.18
N SER A 53 14.68 16.25 0.31
CA SER A 53 15.31 16.01 1.61
C SER A 53 16.28 17.12 2.00
N ARG A 54 17.04 17.67 1.05
CA ARG A 54 18.06 18.70 1.33
C ARG A 54 17.48 19.97 1.94
N PHE A 55 16.30 20.41 1.47
CA PHE A 55 15.66 21.64 1.92
C PHE A 55 14.45 21.38 2.81
N TRP A 56 14.36 20.19 3.40
CA TRP A 56 13.19 19.75 4.15
C TRP A 56 12.78 20.73 5.26
N ASP A 57 13.75 21.25 6.01
CA ASP A 57 13.48 22.20 7.09
C ASP A 57 12.99 23.56 6.60
N GLY A 58 13.27 23.92 5.34
CA GLY A 58 12.80 25.14 4.70
C GLY A 58 11.36 25.05 4.16
N TYR A 59 10.78 23.85 4.04
CA TYR A 59 9.42 23.69 3.53
C TYR A 59 8.34 23.89 4.60
N GLY A 60 7.27 24.59 4.24
CA GLY A 60 6.05 24.67 5.04
C GLY A 60 5.26 23.35 5.04
N SER A 61 4.32 23.22 5.97
CA SER A 61 3.52 21.99 6.14
C SER A 61 2.57 21.70 4.97
N GLY A 62 2.02 22.72 4.30
CA GLY A 62 0.99 22.56 3.27
C GLY A 62 1.46 22.17 1.86
N GLY A 63 2.77 22.08 1.61
CA GLY A 63 3.35 21.84 0.29
C GLY A 63 3.96 20.44 0.14
N PHE A 64 5.25 20.39 -0.21
CA PHE A 64 5.99 19.13 -0.39
C PHE A 64 5.92 18.20 0.83
N LYS A 65 5.90 18.75 2.06
CA LYS A 65 5.75 17.94 3.29
C LYS A 65 4.45 17.15 3.32
N ARG A 66 3.34 17.81 2.95
CA ARG A 66 2.03 17.17 2.82
C ARG A 66 2.03 16.10 1.73
N LEU A 67 2.57 16.40 0.55
CA LEU A 67 2.60 15.46 -0.57
C LEU A 67 3.40 14.19 -0.24
N VAL A 68 4.51 14.33 0.49
CA VAL A 68 5.34 13.20 0.92
C VAL A 68 4.75 12.43 2.10
N GLY A 69 4.07 13.11 3.03
CA GLY A 69 3.55 12.51 4.26
C GLY A 69 2.15 11.89 4.14
N GLU A 70 1.26 12.54 3.40
CA GLU A 70 -0.15 12.11 3.21
C GLU A 70 -0.38 11.43 1.86
N GLY A 71 0.58 11.51 0.94
CA GLY A 71 0.51 10.91 -0.39
C GLY A 71 1.44 9.71 -0.56
N PHE A 72 1.72 9.37 -1.82
CA PHE A 72 2.69 8.36 -2.20
C PHE A 72 3.94 9.01 -2.80
N ASN A 73 5.12 8.57 -2.35
CA ASN A 73 6.41 9.10 -2.80
C ASN A 73 7.24 8.02 -3.50
N PHE A 74 7.41 8.15 -4.83
CA PHE A 74 8.23 7.25 -5.65
C PHE A 74 9.69 7.72 -5.68
N LYS A 75 10.51 7.16 -4.78
CA LYS A 75 11.91 7.58 -4.58
C LYS A 75 12.88 7.13 -5.68
N ASN A 76 12.51 6.11 -6.47
CA ASN A 76 13.37 5.44 -7.45
C ASN A 76 12.84 5.58 -8.88
N ASN A 77 12.27 6.74 -9.21
CA ASN A 77 11.77 7.04 -10.57
C ASN A 77 12.90 7.60 -11.45
N HIS A 78 12.97 7.14 -12.69
CA HIS A 78 14.00 7.51 -13.66
C HIS A 78 13.38 7.76 -15.03
N TYR A 79 13.90 8.75 -15.76
CA TYR A 79 13.59 8.90 -17.17
C TYR A 79 14.09 7.68 -17.94
N ASN A 80 13.24 7.14 -18.81
CA ASN A 80 13.53 5.97 -19.64
C ASN A 80 14.15 6.35 -21.00
N TYR A 81 14.61 7.59 -21.17
CA TYR A 81 15.18 8.12 -22.40
C TYR A 81 16.38 9.03 -22.11
N ALA A 82 17.15 9.32 -23.16
CA ALA A 82 18.19 10.34 -23.18
C ALA A 82 18.05 11.18 -24.46
N PRO A 83 18.33 12.50 -24.45
CA PRO A 83 18.81 13.32 -23.33
C PRO A 83 17.69 13.81 -22.40
N THR A 84 17.99 14.02 -21.11
CA THR A 84 17.07 14.58 -20.12
C THR A 84 17.04 16.11 -20.21
N SER A 85 16.34 16.62 -21.22
CA SER A 85 16.11 18.05 -21.43
C SER A 85 14.63 18.39 -21.26
N THR A 86 14.29 19.68 -21.13
CA THR A 86 12.91 20.14 -20.92
C THR A 86 11.95 19.76 -22.07
N GLY A 87 12.43 19.62 -23.30
CA GLY A 87 11.58 19.27 -24.45
C GLY A 87 11.07 17.81 -24.43
N PRO A 88 11.94 16.82 -24.22
CA PRO A 88 11.54 15.41 -24.11
C PRO A 88 10.74 15.01 -22.85
N GLY A 89 10.55 15.91 -21.87
CA GLY A 89 10.04 15.58 -20.53
C GLY A 89 8.89 16.41 -20.01
#